data_AF-A0A1F8MVL9-F1
#
_entry.id   AF-A0A1F8MVL9-F1
#
_cell.length_a   1.000
_cell.length_b   1.000
_cell.length_c   1.000
_cell.angle_alpha   90.00
_cell.angle_beta   90.00
_cell.angle_gamma   90.00
#
_symmetry.space_group_name_H-M   'P 1'
#
loop_
_entity.id
_entity.type
_entity.pdbx_description
1 polymer ?
#
loop_
_entity_poly.entity_id
_entity_poly.type
_entity_poly.pdbx_seq_one_letter_code
_entity_poly.pdbx_strand_id
1 'polypeptide(L)' 'MPTTNQYEGIKHIARITTNFEDTCEHCKEHFIDPATATNHYIKEHGYKILYIGPESDISGMEHYHWTVTILGK' A
#
# COMPACT_ATOMS: atom_id res chain seq x y z
N MET A 1 -5.07 -23.86 15.20
CA MET A 1 -3.69 -23.50 14.80
C MET A 1 -3.56 -22.00 15.01
N PRO A 2 -2.66 -21.50 15.86
CA PRO A 2 -2.49 -20.06 15.99
C PRO A 2 -1.92 -19.54 14.67
N THR A 3 -2.64 -18.64 14.02
CA THR A 3 -2.13 -17.85 12.89
C THR A 3 -0.94 -17.04 13.39
N THR A 4 0.27 -17.47 13.06
CA THR A 4 1.49 -16.69 13.27
C THR A 4 1.29 -15.35 12.57
N ASN A 5 1.35 -14.26 13.32
CA ASN A 5 1.14 -12.93 12.77
C ASN A 5 2.32 -12.60 11.85
N GLN A 6 2.12 -12.75 10.53
CA GLN A 6 3.17 -12.62 9.51
C GLN A 6 3.77 -11.20 9.43
N TYR A 7 3.25 -10.29 10.25
CA TYR A 7 3.65 -8.89 10.36
C TYR A 7 4.40 -8.57 11.67
N GLU A 8 4.77 -9.57 12.47
CA GLU A 8 5.63 -9.34 13.65
C GLU A 8 6.94 -8.66 13.24
N GLY A 9 7.12 -7.41 13.66
CA GLY A 9 8.26 -6.56 13.33
C GLY A 9 7.97 -5.35 12.45
N ILE A 10 6.77 -5.28 11.84
CA ILE A 10 6.36 -4.14 11.01
C ILE A 10 5.80 -3.03 11.92
N LYS A 11 6.46 -1.87 11.91
CA LYS A 11 6.11 -0.68 12.68
C LYS A 11 5.25 0.29 11.89
N HIS A 12 5.42 0.33 10.57
CA HIS A 12 4.65 1.20 9.68
C HIS A 12 4.16 0.48 8.44
N ILE A 13 2.92 0.77 8.04
CA ILE A 13 2.26 0.21 6.86
C ILE A 13 1.84 1.37 5.95
N ALA A 14 2.31 1.36 4.71
CA ALA A 14 1.83 2.25 3.67
C ALA A 14 0.95 1.47 2.68
N ARG A 15 -0.23 2.01 2.37
CA ARG A 15 -1.21 1.42 1.43
C ARG A 15 -1.35 2.35 0.25
N ILE A 16 -0.84 1.92 -0.90
CA ILE A 16 -0.88 2.66 -2.15
C ILE A 16 -1.94 2.01 -3.04
N THR A 17 -2.80 2.82 -3.67
CA THR A 17 -3.90 2.31 -4.51
C THR A 17 -3.91 2.98 -5.87
N THR A 18 -4.44 2.28 -6.88
CA THR A 18 -4.57 2.82 -8.26
C THR A 18 -5.67 3.86 -8.43
N ASN A 19 -6.51 4.10 -7.42
CA ASN A 19 -7.73 4.89 -7.55
C ASN A 19 -7.63 6.31 -6.99
N PHE A 20 -6.57 6.60 -6.24
CA PHE A 20 -6.39 7.88 -5.56
C PHE A 20 -4.96 8.35 -5.72
N GLU A 21 -4.78 9.67 -5.72
CA GLU A 21 -3.47 10.28 -5.60
C GLU A 21 -2.91 9.96 -4.22
N ASP A 22 -1.64 9.54 -4.17
CA ASP A 22 -0.98 9.13 -2.94
C ASP A 22 0.01 10.21 -2.50
N THR A 23 -0.10 10.65 -1.26
CA THR A 23 0.86 11.58 -0.67
C THR A 23 1.76 10.83 0.30
N CYS A 24 3.08 10.92 0.11
CA CYS A 24 4.02 10.30 1.02
C CYS A 24 3.96 10.94 2.40
N GLU A 25 3.72 10.12 3.44
CA GLU A 25 3.63 10.59 4.82
C GLU A 25 4.98 11.11 5.39
N HIS A 26 6.11 10.72 4.80
CA HIS A 26 7.46 11.04 5.28
C HIS A 26 8.00 12.36 4.71
N CYS A 27 7.74 12.65 3.44
CA CYS A 27 8.25 13.84 2.75
C CYS A 27 7.17 14.75 2.15
N LYS A 28 5.89 14.33 2.19
CA LYS A 28 4.74 15.03 1.58
C LYS A 28 4.81 15.18 0.07
N GLU A 29 5.64 14.39 -0.59
CA GLU A 29 5.63 14.29 -2.05
C GLU A 29 4.33 13.63 -2.53
N HIS A 30 3.85 14.10 -3.68
CA HIS A 30 2.55 13.72 -4.22
C HIS A 30 2.74 12.91 -5.49
N PHE A 31 2.06 11.76 -5.55
CA PHE A 31 2.20 10.79 -6.62
C PHE A 31 0.83 10.45 -7.22
N ILE A 32 0.72 10.63 -8.53
CA ILE A 32 -0.44 10.21 -9.31
C ILE A 32 -0.29 8.74 -9.74
N ASP A 33 0.95 8.30 -9.97
CA ASP A 33 1.26 6.94 -10.39
C ASP A 33 1.63 6.05 -9.18
N PRO A 34 0.88 4.97 -8.92
CA PRO A 34 1.09 4.10 -7.77
C PRO A 34 2.42 3.33 -7.85
N ALA A 35 2.94 3.05 -9.06
CA ALA A 35 4.23 2.40 -9.21
C ALA A 35 5.39 3.33 -8.80
N THR A 36 5.30 4.60 -9.16
CA THR A 36 6.25 5.65 -8.76
C THR A 36 6.20 5.88 -7.25
N ALA A 37 5.00 5.98 -6.66
CA ALA A 37 4.81 6.07 -5.22
C ALA A 37 5.46 4.87 -4.51
N THR A 38 5.17 3.64 -4.98
CA THR A 38 5.73 2.41 -4.42
C THR A 38 7.26 2.42 -4.45
N ASN A 39 7.84 2.80 -5.59
CA ASN A 39 9.29 2.88 -5.74
C ASN A 39 9.91 3.93 -4.81
N HIS A 40 9.24 5.06 -4.62
CA HIS A 40 9.69 6.10 -3.68
C HIS A 40 9.75 5.56 -2.24
N TYR A 41 8.69 4.92 -1.74
CA TYR A 41 8.69 4.32 -0.40
C TYR A 41 9.78 3.25 -0.22
N ILE A 42 10.05 2.44 -1.23
CA ILE A 42 11.10 1.41 -1.16
C ILE A 42 12.50 2.04 -1.14
N LYS A 43 12.78 2.96 -2.07
CA LYS A 43 14.14 3.50 -2.27
C LYS A 43 14.50 4.55 -1.23
N GLU A 44 13.59 5.47 -0.96
CA GLU A 44 13.88 6.64 -0.12
C GLU A 44 13.58 6.37 1.36
N HIS A 45 12.57 5.55 1.65
CA HIS A 45 12.12 5.29 3.03
C HIS A 45 12.42 3.88 3.54
N GLY A 46 12.96 3.00 2.70
CA GLY A 46 13.40 1.66 3.08
C GLY A 46 12.26 0.67 3.37
N TYR A 47 11.07 0.92 2.82
CA TYR A 47 9.94 -0.01 2.92
C TYR A 47 10.17 -1.27 2.07
N LYS A 48 9.45 -2.35 2.40
CA LYS A 48 9.41 -3.58 1.62
C LYS A 48 7.98 -3.90 1.21
N ILE A 49 7.84 -4.51 0.03
CA ILE A 49 6.54 -5.00 -0.44
C ILE A 49 6.12 -6.19 0.41
N LEU A 50 4.93 -6.08 1.00
CA LEU A 50 4.28 -7.18 1.72
C LEU A 50 3.25 -7.87 0.83
N TYR A 51 2.51 -7.10 0.05
CA TYR A 51 1.43 -7.59 -0.79
C TYR A 51 1.20 -6.66 -1.99
N ILE A 52 0.96 -7.24 -3.16
CA ILE A 52 0.43 -6.55 -4.33
C ILE A 52 -0.70 -7.41 -4.88
N GLY A 53 -1.88 -6.84 -5.04
CA GLY A 53 -2.99 -7.58 -5.61
C GLY A 53 -4.28 -6.78 -5.74
N PRO A 54 -5.29 -7.38 -6.38
CA PRO A 54 -6.60 -6.78 -6.49
C PRO A 54 -7.28 -6.78 -5.12
N GLU A 55 -7.86 -5.64 -4.78
CA GLU A 55 -8.79 -5.52 -3.67
C GLU A 55 -10.14 -5.12 -4.26
N SER A 56 -11.20 -5.68 -3.68
CA SER A 56 -12.57 -5.41 -4.10
C SER A 56 -13.35 -4.99 -2.88
N ASP A 57 -13.88 -3.77 -2.92
CA ASP A 57 -14.75 -3.30 -1.86
C ASP A 57 -16.20 -3.67 -2.21
N ILE A 58 -16.93 -4.18 -1.22
CA ILE A 58 -18.33 -4.55 -1.35
C ILE A 58 -19.18 -3.61 -0.47
N SER A 59 -18.91 -2.31 -0.50
CA SER A 59 -19.80 -1.31 0.11
C SER A 59 -20.85 -0.86 -0.89
N GLY A 60 -22.04 -1.45 -0.81
CA GLY A 60 -23.22 -1.00 -1.56
C GLY A 60 -23.48 -1.72 -2.89
N MET A 61 -23.86 -0.97 -3.92
CA MET A 61 -24.35 -1.46 -5.23
C MET A 61 -23.28 -1.43 -6.35
N GLU A 62 -22.07 -0.96 -6.05
CA GLU A 62 -20.99 -0.78 -7.02
C GLU A 62 -19.79 -1.65 -6.66
N HIS A 63 -19.34 -2.45 -7.62
CA HIS A 63 -18.14 -3.27 -7.49
C HIS A 63 -16.92 -2.44 -7.91
N TYR A 64 -16.20 -1.90 -6.93
CA TYR A 64 -14.93 -1.24 -7.20
C TYR A 64 -13.81 -2.28 -7.18
N HIS A 65 -13.10 -2.40 -8.31
CA HIS A 65 -11.88 -3.20 -8.41
C HIS A 65 -10.69 -2.25 -8.52
N TRP A 66 -9.75 -2.35 -7.58
CA TRP A 66 -8.49 -1.62 -7.66
C TRP A 66 -7.32 -2.53 -7.29
N THR A 67 -6.13 -2.17 -7.74
CA THR A 67 -4.90 -2.84 -7.29
C THR A 67 -4.35 -2.07 -6.11
N VAL A 68 -4.03 -2.78 -5.02
CA VAL A 68 -3.35 -2.22 -3.86
C VAL A 68 -1.94 -2.77 -3.75
N THR A 69 -1.02 -1.90 -3.34
CA THR A 69 0.32 -2.27 -2.90
C THR A 69 0.42 -1.94 -1.41
N ILE A 70 0.66 -2.97 -0.60
CA ILE A 70 0.89 -2.83 0.83
C ILE A 70 2.39 -2.96 1.10
N LEU A 71 2.93 -1.94 1.74
CA LEU A 71 4.33 -1.82 2.10
C LEU A 71 4.50 -1.84 3.61
N GLY A 72 5.59 -2.44 4.10
CA GLY A 72 5.93 -2.51 5.52
C GLY A 72 7.36 -2.10 5.83
N LYS A 73 7.56 -1.48 6.99
CA LYS A 73 8.87 -1.14 7.57
C LYS A 73 8.91 -1.42 9.07
#